data_AF-A0A1G3Y5Z2-F1
#
_entry.id   AF-A0A1G3Y5Z2-F1
#
_cell.length_a   1.000
_cell.length_b   1.000
_cell.length_c   1.000
_cell.angle_alpha   90.00
_cell.angle_beta   90.00
_cell.angle_gamma   90.00
#
_symmetry.space_group_name_H-M   'P 1'
#
loop_
_entity.id
_entity.type
_entity.pdbx_description
1 polymer ?
#
loop_
_entity_poly.entity_id
_entity_poly.type
_entity_poly.pdbx_seq_one_letter_code
_entity_poly.pdbx_strand_id
1 'polypeptide(L)' 'MLQYIWNDSAHEMLAKFQQSKFASIEHIGPKWVADFLDVADKEDRDIIMRRAYEKISELLDILKISL' A
#
# COMPACT_ATOMS: atom_id res chain seq x y z
N MET A 1 27.14 -8.68 8.85
CA MET A 1 27.24 -7.85 7.63
C MET A 1 26.22 -8.27 6.57
N LEU A 2 26.14 -9.55 6.17
CA LEU A 2 25.16 -10.04 5.19
C LEU A 2 23.68 -9.89 5.61
N GLN A 3 23.33 -10.11 6.88
CA GLN A 3 21.95 -9.90 7.36
C GLN A 3 21.50 -8.42 7.35
N TYR A 4 22.43 -7.47 7.40
CA TYR A 4 22.11 -6.04 7.43
C TYR A 4 21.75 -5.52 6.03
N ILE A 5 22.48 -5.99 5.01
CA ILE A 5 22.27 -5.63 3.60
C ILE A 5 20.89 -6.09 3.09
N TRP A 6 20.38 -7.25 3.56
CA TRP A 6 19.06 -7.76 3.19
C TRP A 6 17.91 -6.87 3.70
N ASN A 7 18.03 -6.36 4.93
CA ASN A 7 17.00 -5.50 5.50
C ASN A 7 16.87 -4.16 4.76
N ASP A 8 17.99 -3.56 4.37
CA ASP A 8 18.00 -2.25 3.71
C ASP A 8 17.36 -2.31 2.31
N SER A 9 17.64 -3.36 1.53
CA SER A 9 17.02 -3.55 0.21
C SER A 9 15.50 -3.83 0.30
N ALA A 10 15.06 -4.56 1.34
CA ALA A 10 13.65 -4.81 1.56
C ALA A 10 12.88 -3.53 1.96
N HIS A 11 13.48 -2.69 2.82
CA HIS A 11 12.90 -1.39 3.19
C HIS A 11 12.77 -0.48 1.96
N GLU A 12 13.84 -0.37 1.16
CA GLU A 12 13.82 0.47 -0.04
C GLU A 12 12.76 0.00 -1.05
N MET A 13 12.64 -1.32 -1.26
CA MET A 13 11.62 -1.89 -2.14
C MET A 13 10.20 -1.56 -1.66
N LEU A 14 9.94 -1.68 -0.36
CA LEU A 14 8.63 -1.40 0.23
C LEU A 14 8.30 0.10 0.22
N ALA A 15 9.29 0.97 0.44
CA ALA A 15 9.12 2.42 0.28
C ALA A 15 8.76 2.80 -1.16
N LYS A 16 9.47 2.23 -2.15
CA LYS A 16 9.14 2.39 -3.58
C LYS A 16 7.77 1.84 -3.92
N PHE A 17 7.36 0.73 -3.31
CA PHE A 17 6.02 0.17 -3.47
C PHE A 17 4.95 1.13 -2.94
N GLN A 18 5.14 1.69 -1.74
CA GLN A 18 4.22 2.69 -1.17
C GLN A 18 4.04 3.87 -2.12
N GLN A 19 5.15 4.47 -2.58
CA GLN A 19 5.12 5.63 -3.48
C GLN A 19 4.49 5.31 -4.84
N SER A 20 4.77 4.14 -5.41
CA SER A 20 4.34 3.82 -6.77
C SER A 20 2.96 3.19 -6.86
N LYS A 21 2.39 2.72 -5.74
CA LYS A 21 1.11 1.99 -5.75
C LYS A 21 0.10 2.53 -4.74
N PHE A 22 0.53 2.97 -3.57
CA PHE A 22 -0.35 3.33 -2.44
C PHE A 22 -0.11 4.76 -1.92
N ALA A 23 0.31 5.69 -2.78
CA ALA A 23 0.61 7.06 -2.36
C ALA A 23 -0.62 7.89 -1.93
N SER A 24 -1.82 7.54 -2.42
CA SER A 24 -3.09 8.14 -2.00
C SER A 24 -4.25 7.15 -2.17
N ILE A 25 -5.44 7.51 -1.68
CA ILE A 25 -6.67 6.71 -1.84
C ILE A 25 -7.01 6.50 -3.32
N GLU A 26 -6.75 7.49 -4.15
CA GLU A 26 -7.05 7.49 -5.60
C GLU A 26 -5.94 6.84 -6.44
N HIS A 27 -4.86 6.38 -5.80
CA HIS A 27 -3.75 5.75 -6.49
C HIS A 27 -4.13 4.33 -7.00
N ILE A 28 -3.28 3.79 -7.88
CA ILE A 28 -3.59 2.54 -8.60
C ILE A 28 -3.75 1.31 -7.68
N GLY A 29 -3.06 1.27 -6.53
CA GLY A 29 -3.09 0.17 -5.57
C GLY A 29 -4.48 -0.01 -4.93
N PRO A 30 -5.03 1.02 -4.25
CA PRO A 30 -6.40 0.98 -3.74
C PRO A 30 -7.44 0.61 -4.80
N LYS A 31 -7.31 1.18 -6.01
CA LYS A 31 -8.19 0.86 -7.14
C LYS A 31 -8.13 -0.63 -7.50
N TRP A 32 -6.94 -1.22 -7.61
CA TRP A 32 -6.78 -2.64 -7.90
C TRP A 32 -7.44 -3.54 -6.88
N VAL A 33 -7.48 -3.15 -5.60
CA VAL A 33 -8.19 -3.92 -4.57
C VAL A 33 -9.69 -3.93 -4.82
N ALA A 34 -10.29 -2.77 -5.13
CA ALA A 34 -11.71 -2.68 -5.47
C ALA A 34 -12.05 -3.45 -6.76
N ASP A 35 -11.19 -3.35 -7.78
CA ASP A 35 -11.34 -4.07 -9.05
C ASP A 35 -11.22 -5.60 -8.85
N PHE A 36 -10.27 -6.07 -8.02
CA PHE A 36 -10.09 -7.48 -7.71
C PHE A 36 -11.30 -8.09 -6.97
N LEU A 37 -11.93 -7.30 -6.12
CA LEU A 37 -13.13 -7.69 -5.38
C LEU A 37 -14.43 -7.53 -6.19
N ASP A 38 -14.33 -7.08 -7.44
CA ASP A 38 -15.46 -6.84 -8.36
C ASP A 38 -16.57 -5.97 -7.74
N VAL A 39 -16.17 -4.94 -6.99
CA VAL A 39 -17.11 -4.02 -6.33
C VAL A 39 -17.65 -3.06 -7.39
N ALA A 40 -18.94 -3.14 -7.70
CA ALA A 40 -19.58 -2.31 -8.72
C ALA A 40 -20.16 -1.00 -8.18
N ASP A 41 -20.68 -1.01 -6.94
CA ASP A 41 -21.27 0.18 -6.34
C ASP A 41 -20.19 1.22 -6.00
N LYS A 42 -20.48 2.49 -6.33
CA LYS A 42 -19.49 3.56 -6.19
C LYS A 42 -19.13 3.85 -4.74
N GLU A 43 -20.12 3.90 -3.85
CA GLU A 43 -19.88 4.22 -2.44
C GLU A 43 -19.09 3.09 -1.77
N ASP A 44 -19.47 1.83 -2.03
CA ASP A 44 -18.74 0.67 -1.55
C ASP A 44 -17.31 0.63 -2.10
N ARG A 45 -17.12 0.97 -3.38
CA ARG A 45 -15.77 1.08 -3.97
C ARG A 45 -14.92 2.12 -3.24
N ASP A 46 -15.47 3.31 -2.99
CA ASP A 46 -14.73 4.39 -2.32
C ASP A 46 -14.34 3.98 -0.88
N ILE A 47 -15.21 3.25 -0.18
CA ILE A 47 -14.91 2.67 1.14
C ILE A 47 -13.79 1.63 1.05
N ILE A 48 -13.83 0.72 0.08
CA ILE A 48 -12.80 -0.32 -0.09
C ILE A 48 -11.45 0.27 -0.46
N MET A 49 -11.42 1.25 -1.37
CA MET A 49 -10.20 1.96 -1.74
C MET A 49 -9.58 2.66 -0.53
N ARG A 50 -10.37 3.39 0.25
CA ARG A 50 -9.88 4.04 1.48
C ARG A 50 -9.30 3.04 2.48
N ARG A 51 -10.03 1.95 2.75
CA ARG A 51 -9.58 0.88 3.66
C ARG A 51 -8.28 0.22 3.19
N ALA A 52 -8.12 0.00 1.88
CA ALA A 52 -6.92 -0.57 1.31
C ALA A 52 -5.71 0.34 1.52
N TYR A 53 -5.87 1.64 1.26
CA TYR A 53 -4.84 2.65 1.54
C TYR A 53 -4.47 2.68 3.03
N GLU A 54 -5.46 2.79 3.92
CA GLU A 54 -5.23 2.87 5.37
C GLU A 54 -4.49 1.64 5.92
N LYS A 55 -4.91 0.43 5.52
CA LYS A 55 -4.25 -0.81 5.97
C LYS A 55 -2.80 -0.94 5.50
N ILE A 56 -2.51 -0.54 4.27
CA ILE A 56 -1.14 -0.57 3.75
C ILE A 56 -0.28 0.48 4.44
N SER A 57 -0.81 1.68 4.66
CA SER A 57 -0.12 2.73 5.42
C SER A 57 0.20 2.26 6.85
N GLU A 58 -0.78 1.71 7.57
CA GLU A 58 -0.58 1.17 8.92
C GLU A 58 0.48 0.06 8.96
N LEU A 59 0.43 -0.86 8.00
CA LEU A 59 1.44 -1.92 7.90
C LEU A 59 2.85 -1.35 7.70
N LEU A 60 3.00 -0.36 6.83
CA LEU A 60 4.31 0.25 6.54
C LEU A 60 4.82 1.10 7.71
N ASP A 61 3.93 1.74 8.46
CA ASP A 61 4.26 2.43 9.71
C ASP A 61 4.81 1.46 10.76
N ILE A 62 4.15 0.29 10.93
CA ILE A 62 4.61 -0.77 11.84
C ILE A 62 6.01 -1.27 11.45
N LEU A 63 6.27 -1.36 10.15
CA LEU A 63 7.56 -1.75 9.60
C LEU A 63 8.59 -0.61 9.58
N LYS A 64 8.22 0.61 9.98
CA LYS A 64 9.06 1.82 9.95
C LYS A 64 9.57 2.17 8.55
N ILE A 65 8.71 1.99 7.55
CA ILE A 65 9.01 2.25 6.12
C ILE A 65 8.37 3.57 5.66
N SER A 66 7.47 4.14 6.45
CA SER A 66 6.85 5.44 6.19
C SER A 66 7.90 6.56 6.11
N LEU A 67 7.88 7.31 5.01
CA LEU A 67 8.68 8.52 4.81
C LEU A 67 8.05 9.74 5.47
#